data_AF-A0A200Q133-F1
#
_entry.id   AF-A0A200Q133-F1
#
_cell.length_a   1.000
_cell.length_b   1.000
_cell.length_c   1.000
_cell.angle_alpha   90.00
_cell.angle_beta   90.00
_cell.angle_gamma   90.00
#
_symmetry.space_group_name_H-M   'P 1'
#
loop_
_entity.id
_entity.type
_entity.pdbx_description
1 polymer ?
#
loop_
_entity_poly.entity_id
_entity_poly.type
_entity_poly.pdbx_seq_one_letter_code
_entity_poly.pdbx_strand_id
1 'polypeptide(L)'
;MTGSWPKNFILYLAGNGNNIRFWKDNWHLMRILLNQFPPALRFDYTLHVDAKVEVCIVDGKWAIPPHLVHNIQAIITRLNEVDIDLNTDDEIIWRIGNHGEYSLKDTYNALRLVNCTPWCHNHVLFSRCIPRHSFLTWIALHHAMKTKLKMQGWGKE
;
A
#
# COMPACT_ATOMS: atom_id res chain seq x y z
N MET A 1 3.14 0.05 -14.48
CA MET A 1 2.61 -0.39 -13.18
C MET A 1 3.61 0.04 -12.13
N THR A 2 3.49 1.26 -11.62
CA THR A 2 4.37 1.79 -10.58
C THR A 2 4.09 1.02 -9.30
N GLY A 3 5.11 0.36 -8.75
CA GLY A 3 5.00 -0.42 -7.53
C GLY A 3 4.46 0.46 -6.39
N SER A 4 3.20 0.24 -6.03
CA SER A 4 2.64 0.79 -4.80
C SER A 4 3.26 0.00 -3.65
N TRP A 5 4.42 0.47 -3.20
CA TRP A 5 5.17 0.06 -2.00
C TRP A 5 4.24 -0.01 -0.75
N PRO A 6 4.65 -0.65 0.36
CA PRO A 6 3.77 -1.23 1.40
C PRO A 6 2.93 -0.25 2.24
N LYS A 7 2.69 0.98 1.80
CA LYS A 7 1.86 1.99 2.49
C LYS A 7 0.46 1.49 2.86
N ASN A 8 -0.09 0.56 2.09
CA ASN A 8 -1.38 -0.04 2.39
C ASN A 8 -1.37 -0.95 3.64
N PHE A 9 -0.19 -1.45 4.01
CA PHE A 9 0.01 -2.36 5.14
C PHE A 9 0.43 -1.64 6.42
N ILE A 10 0.72 -0.35 6.33
CA ILE A 10 1.09 0.49 7.47
C ILE A 10 -0.17 1.22 7.95
N LEU A 11 -0.42 1.20 9.25
CA LEU A 11 -1.36 2.06 9.96
C LEU A 11 -0.53 3.00 10.83
N TYR A 12 -0.89 4.28 10.83
CA TYR A 12 -0.30 5.26 11.73
C TYR A 12 -1.31 5.57 12.84
N LEU A 13 -0.90 5.51 14.10
CA LEU A 13 -1.68 5.98 15.23
C LEU A 13 -1.26 7.42 15.54
N ALA A 14 -2.23 8.33 15.56
CA ALA A 14 -1.97 9.74 15.80
C ALA A 14 -1.79 10.02 17.29
N GLY A 15 -0.59 10.43 17.69
CA GLY A 15 -0.29 11.04 18.98
C GLY A 15 -0.25 12.55 18.80
N ASN A 16 0.94 13.15 18.85
CA ASN A 16 1.16 14.56 18.56
C ASN A 16 0.93 14.98 17.09
N GLY A 17 0.86 14.03 16.15
CA GLY A 17 0.60 14.28 14.73
C GLY A 17 1.77 14.90 13.96
N ASN A 18 2.96 14.97 14.55
CA ASN A 18 4.13 15.64 13.97
C ASN A 18 4.81 14.82 12.85
N ASN A 19 4.60 13.51 12.81
CA ASN A 19 5.23 12.60 11.86
C ASN A 19 4.25 12.05 10.83
N ILE A 20 2.96 12.36 10.96
CA ILE A 20 1.90 11.85 10.10
C ILE A 20 1.43 12.94 9.13
N ARG A 21 1.41 12.63 7.83
CA ARG A 21 0.83 13.51 6.81
C ARG A 21 -0.66 13.26 6.69
N PHE A 22 -1.45 14.33 6.77
CA PHE A 22 -2.91 14.27 6.78
C PHE A 22 -3.46 13.49 5.57
N TRP A 23 -2.98 13.79 4.36
CA TRP A 23 -3.54 13.18 3.14
C TRP A 23 -2.87 11.87 2.72
N LYS A 24 -1.55 11.76 2.90
CA LYS A 24 -0.73 10.71 2.28
C LYS A 24 -0.60 9.46 3.13
N ASP A 25 -0.68 9.62 4.45
CA ASP A 25 -0.45 8.53 5.38
C ASP A 25 -1.77 7.91 5.82
N ASN A 26 -1.68 6.68 6.28
CA ASN A 26 -2.81 5.81 6.52
C ASN A 26 -3.12 5.79 8.01
N TRP A 27 -3.61 6.90 8.55
CA TRP A 27 -3.94 7.08 9.96
C TRP A 27 -5.46 7.10 10.22
N HIS A 28 -6.25 7.45 9.20
CA HIS A 28 -7.71 7.56 9.31
C HIS A 28 -8.41 6.22 9.00
N LEU A 29 -9.60 6.03 9.58
CA LEU A 29 -10.45 4.85 9.35
C LEU A 29 -10.86 4.66 7.89
N MET A 30 -10.94 5.74 7.13
CA MET A 30 -11.23 5.72 5.69
C MET A 30 -10.01 5.37 4.82
N ARG A 31 -8.89 4.96 5.42
CA ARG A 31 -7.58 4.73 4.78
C ARG A 31 -6.94 6.03 4.27
N ILE A 32 -6.07 5.94 3.26
CA ILE A 32 -5.34 7.07 2.67
C ILE A 32 -6.33 8.05 2.05
N LEU A 33 -6.44 9.23 2.65
CA LEU A 33 -7.40 10.28 2.27
C LEU A 33 -7.11 10.86 0.87
N LEU A 34 -5.85 10.86 0.41
CA LEU A 34 -5.44 11.35 -0.91
C LEU A 34 -6.17 10.66 -2.07
N ASN A 35 -6.53 9.38 -1.90
CA ASN A 35 -7.19 8.58 -2.93
C ASN A 35 -8.71 8.80 -2.98
N GLN A 36 -9.29 9.43 -1.95
CA GLN A 36 -10.73 9.58 -1.83
C GLN A 36 -11.22 10.98 -2.19
N PHE A 37 -10.36 12.00 -2.18
CA PHE A 37 -10.79 13.39 -2.27
C PHE A 37 -10.33 14.15 -3.53
N PRO A 38 -11.06 15.22 -3.91
CA PRO A 38 -10.85 15.93 -5.16
C PRO A 38 -9.43 16.49 -5.28
N PRO A 39 -8.79 16.41 -6.47
CA PRO A 39 -7.48 16.98 -6.70
C PRO A 39 -7.36 18.47 -6.35
N ALA A 40 -8.47 19.21 -6.39
CA ALA A 40 -8.53 20.64 -6.06
C ALA A 40 -8.07 20.96 -4.62
N LEU A 41 -8.34 20.08 -3.66
CA LEU A 41 -7.95 20.30 -2.25
C LEU A 41 -6.45 20.08 -2.00
N ARG A 42 -5.72 19.50 -2.96
CA ARG A 42 -4.28 19.22 -2.81
C ARG A 42 -3.42 20.49 -2.78
N PHE A 43 -3.95 21.58 -3.35
CA PHE A 43 -3.29 22.87 -3.46
C PHE A 43 -3.81 23.89 -2.45
N ASP A 44 -4.60 23.45 -1.46
CA ASP A 44 -5.04 24.32 -0.39
C ASP A 44 -3.84 24.90 0.37
N TYR A 45 -3.92 26.17 0.76
CA TYR A 45 -2.81 26.85 1.43
C TYR A 45 -2.68 26.45 2.91
N THR A 46 -3.78 26.05 3.55
CA THR A 46 -3.79 25.63 4.97
C THR A 46 -3.48 24.16 5.13
N LEU A 47 -4.09 23.32 4.29
CA LEU A 47 -3.99 21.87 4.37
C LEU A 47 -3.49 21.30 3.05
N HIS A 48 -2.29 21.71 2.67
CA HIS A 48 -1.67 21.27 1.43
C HIS A 48 -1.36 19.75 1.46
N VAL A 49 -0.99 19.18 0.32
CA VAL A 49 -0.80 17.73 0.18
C VAL A 49 0.24 17.10 1.12
N ASP A 50 1.23 17.85 1.62
CA ASP A 50 2.21 17.37 2.62
C ASP A 50 1.98 17.97 4.01
N ALA A 51 0.81 18.56 4.27
CA ALA A 51 0.46 19.05 5.58
C ALA A 51 0.39 17.89 6.58
N LYS A 52 0.88 18.17 7.79
CA LYS A 52 0.89 17.22 8.88
C LYS A 52 -0.43 17.24 9.65
N VAL A 53 -0.67 16.18 10.40
CA VAL A 53 -1.83 16.05 11.28
C VAL A 53 -1.77 17.08 12.43
N GLU A 54 -0.57 17.46 12.89
CA GLU A 54 -0.35 18.49 13.93
C GLU A 54 -1.11 19.81 13.62
N VAL A 55 -1.20 20.22 12.34
CA VAL A 55 -1.85 21.47 11.91
C VAL A 55 -3.36 21.44 12.16
N CYS A 56 -3.93 20.24 12.22
CA CYS A 56 -5.35 20.00 12.45
C CYS A 56 -5.66 19.72 13.93
N ILE A 57 -4.70 19.85 14.85
CA ILE A 57 -4.88 19.59 16.27
C ILE A 57 -4.60 20.86 17.06
N VAL A 58 -5.58 21.32 17.84
CA VAL A 58 -5.45 22.46 18.75
C VAL A 58 -6.04 22.06 20.09
N ASP A 59 -5.25 22.18 21.16
CA ASP A 59 -5.63 21.82 22.54
C ASP A 59 -6.21 20.39 22.66
N GLY A 60 -5.63 19.44 21.91
CA GLY A 60 -6.02 18.03 21.93
C GLY A 60 -7.34 17.75 21.20
N LYS A 61 -7.83 18.71 20.40
CA LYS A 61 -9.06 18.58 19.62
C LYS A 61 -8.78 18.81 18.14
N TRP A 62 -9.58 18.14 17.32
CA TRP A 62 -9.56 18.35 15.87
C TRP A 62 -10.07 19.76 15.52
N ALA A 63 -9.19 20.58 14.97
CA ALA A 63 -9.46 21.92 14.48
C ALA A 63 -9.19 21.98 12.97
N ILE A 64 -10.19 21.58 12.18
CA ILE A 64 -10.10 21.62 10.72
C ILE A 64 -10.42 23.04 10.21
N PRO A 65 -9.67 23.56 9.21
CA PRO A 65 -9.95 24.86 8.62
C PRO A 65 -11.40 25.00 8.11
N PRO A 66 -12.13 26.08 8.45
CA PRO A 66 -13.56 26.21 8.17
C PRO A 66 -13.94 26.07 6.69
N HIS A 67 -13.09 26.54 5.77
CA HIS A 67 -13.34 26.46 4.33
C HIS A 67 -13.24 25.02 3.78
N LEU A 68 -12.61 24.11 4.52
CA LEU A 68 -12.51 22.70 4.14
C LEU A 68 -13.66 21.87 4.69
N VAL A 69 -14.29 22.30 5.79
CA VAL A 69 -15.33 21.53 6.50
C VAL A 69 -16.40 20.98 5.57
N HIS A 70 -16.95 21.83 4.70
CA HIS A 70 -17.99 21.43 3.75
C HIS A 70 -17.51 20.38 2.73
N ASN A 71 -16.24 20.44 2.32
CA ASN A 71 -15.69 19.54 1.30
C ASN A 71 -15.27 18.18 1.89
N ILE A 72 -14.97 18.12 3.19
CA ILE A 72 -14.47 16.92 3.87
C ILE A 72 -15.33 16.47 5.05
N GLN A 73 -16.62 16.79 5.04
CA GLN A 73 -17.56 16.46 6.12
C GLN A 73 -17.52 14.97 6.52
N ALA A 74 -17.40 14.06 5.55
CA ALA A 74 -17.32 12.63 5.81
C ALA A 74 -16.07 12.20 6.60
N ILE A 75 -14.95 12.93 6.45
CA ILE A 75 -13.74 12.73 7.26
C ILE A 75 -14.02 13.24 8.68
N ILE A 76 -14.53 14.47 8.79
CA ILE A 76 -14.75 15.16 10.07
C ILE A 76 -15.66 14.34 11.00
N THR A 77 -16.74 13.76 10.47
CA THR A 77 -17.66 12.94 11.27
C THR A 77 -16.95 11.79 11.98
N ARG A 78 -15.90 11.24 11.37
CA ARG A 78 -15.16 10.07 11.88
C ARG A 78 -13.83 10.44 12.54
N LEU A 79 -13.43 11.73 12.53
CA LEU A 79 -12.25 12.20 13.26
C LEU A 79 -12.40 11.99 14.77
N ASN A 80 -13.61 12.14 15.30
CA ASN A 80 -13.88 11.91 16.72
C ASN A 80 -13.76 10.43 17.12
N GLU A 81 -13.70 9.49 16.16
CA GLU A 81 -13.43 8.07 16.43
C GLU A 81 -11.91 7.80 16.56
N VAL A 82 -11.06 8.79 16.25
CA VAL A 82 -9.61 8.70 16.38
C VAL A 82 -9.19 9.34 17.70
N ASP A 83 -8.70 8.51 18.62
CA ASP A 83 -8.10 8.98 19.86
C ASP A 83 -6.78 9.71 19.55
N ILE A 84 -6.61 10.89 20.14
CA ILE A 84 -5.40 11.71 20.07
C ILE A 84 -4.89 11.91 21.48
N ASP A 85 -3.61 11.62 21.71
CA ASP A 85 -2.89 12.05 22.91
C ASP A 85 -1.66 12.87 22.54
N LEU A 86 -1.73 14.18 22.84
CA LEU A 86 -0.65 15.13 22.61
C LEU A 86 0.64 14.83 23.36
N ASN A 87 0.56 14.03 24.43
CA ASN A 87 1.72 13.66 25.24
C ASN A 87 2.47 12.44 24.68
N THR A 88 1.92 11.80 23.66
CA THR A 88 2.50 10.61 23.02
C THR A 88 3.02 10.94 21.63
N ASP A 89 4.10 10.27 21.23
CA ASP A 89 4.57 10.34 19.86
C ASP A 89 3.71 9.48 18.93
N ASP A 90 3.71 9.84 17.65
CA ASP A 90 3.03 9.05 16.62
C ASP A 90 3.61 7.63 16.51
N GLU A 91 2.74 6.62 16.54
CA GLU A 91 3.13 5.22 16.43
C GLU A 91 2.81 4.64 15.05
N ILE A 92 3.60 3.65 14.63
CA ILE A 92 3.45 2.96 13.35
C ILE A 92 3.16 1.49 13.61
N ILE A 93 2.00 1.02 13.14
CA ILE A 93 1.54 -0.35 13.27
C ILE A 93 1.53 -1.04 11.90
N TRP A 94 2.00 -2.28 11.87
CA TRP A 94 1.88 -3.15 10.72
C TRP A 94 0.56 -3.91 10.73
N ARG A 95 -0.29 -3.70 9.72
CA ARG A 95 -1.62 -4.34 9.63
C ARG A 95 -1.57 -5.82 9.24
N ILE A 96 -0.43 -6.31 8.75
CA ILE A 96 -0.32 -7.69 8.32
C ILE A 96 0.24 -8.54 9.47
N GLY A 97 -0.41 -9.66 9.76
CA GLY A 97 -0.02 -10.52 10.87
C GLY A 97 -0.88 -10.28 12.11
N ASN A 98 -0.56 -10.95 13.20
CA ASN A 98 -1.44 -11.03 14.37
C ASN A 98 -1.08 -10.04 15.49
N HIS A 99 0.09 -9.38 15.39
CA HIS A 99 0.69 -8.68 16.53
C HIS A 99 0.96 -7.19 16.28
N GLY A 100 0.58 -6.64 15.11
CA GLY A 100 0.88 -5.23 14.81
C GLY A 100 2.36 -4.95 14.50
N GLU A 101 3.23 -5.95 14.64
CA GLU A 101 4.67 -5.84 14.41
C GLU A 101 5.06 -6.21 12.98
N TYR A 102 6.16 -5.63 12.50
CA TYR A 102 6.72 -6.00 11.22
C TYR A 102 7.27 -7.43 11.26
N SER A 103 6.77 -8.26 10.34
CA SER A 103 7.26 -9.62 10.11
C SER A 103 7.56 -9.80 8.63
N LEU A 104 8.79 -10.23 8.32
CA LEU A 104 9.21 -10.50 6.94
C LEU A 104 8.34 -11.61 6.32
N LYS A 105 7.98 -12.62 7.11
CA LYS A 105 7.14 -13.74 6.67
C LYS A 105 5.75 -13.26 6.28
N ASP A 106 5.13 -12.44 7.12
CA ASP A 106 3.77 -11.96 6.89
C ASP A 106 3.74 -10.95 5.74
N THR A 107 4.74 -10.07 5.67
CA THR A 107 4.94 -9.15 4.55
C THR A 107 5.13 -9.91 3.24
N TYR A 108 5.95 -10.95 3.21
CA TYR A 108 6.15 -11.78 2.04
C TYR A 108 4.85 -12.47 1.61
N ASN A 109 4.10 -13.03 2.55
CA ASN A 109 2.82 -13.67 2.28
C ASN A 109 1.76 -12.70 1.75
N ALA A 110 1.70 -11.46 2.26
CA ALA A 110 0.77 -10.44 1.79
C ALA A 110 1.16 -9.84 0.42
N LEU A 111 2.46 -9.72 0.14
CA LEU A 111 2.97 -9.27 -1.16
C LEU A 111 2.86 -10.34 -2.24
N ARG A 112 2.95 -11.62 -1.85
CA ARG A 112 2.73 -12.74 -2.75
C ARG A 112 1.28 -12.69 -3.20
N LEU A 113 1.05 -12.24 -4.43
CA LEU A 113 -0.24 -12.36 -5.12
C LEU A 113 -0.78 -13.77 -4.90
N VAL A 114 -1.86 -13.86 -4.11
CA VAL A 114 -2.48 -15.13 -3.69
C VAL A 114 -2.87 -16.01 -4.88
N ASN A 115 -2.91 -15.46 -6.09
CA ASN A 115 -3.42 -16.12 -7.30
C ASN A 115 -2.39 -16.29 -8.43
N CYS A 116 -1.09 -16.37 -8.11
CA CYS A 116 -0.08 -16.81 -9.08
C CYS A 116 0.50 -18.18 -8.71
N THR A 117 -0.33 -19.13 -8.28
CA THR A 117 -0.15 -20.45 -8.90
C THR A 117 -0.59 -20.25 -10.33
N PRO A 118 0.31 -20.21 -11.33
CA PRO A 118 -0.15 -20.28 -12.71
C PRO A 118 -1.06 -21.50 -12.74
N TRP A 119 -2.26 -21.38 -13.33
CA TRP A 119 -3.20 -22.48 -13.51
C TRP A 119 -2.48 -23.79 -13.92
N CYS A 120 -1.37 -23.63 -14.62
CA CYS A 120 -0.46 -24.64 -15.10
C CYS A 120 0.37 -25.39 -14.04
N HIS A 121 0.47 -24.96 -12.77
CA HIS A 121 1.19 -25.73 -11.74
C HIS A 121 0.58 -27.14 -11.59
N ASN A 122 -0.76 -27.23 -11.55
CA ASN A 122 -1.46 -28.51 -11.47
C ASN A 122 -1.38 -29.33 -12.76
N HIS A 123 -1.16 -28.71 -13.92
CA HIS A 123 -1.03 -29.40 -15.21
C HIS A 123 0.41 -29.82 -15.53
N VAL A 124 1.40 -29.13 -14.96
CA VAL A 124 2.83 -29.34 -15.25
C VAL A 124 3.49 -30.25 -14.21
N LEU A 125 2.99 -30.27 -12.97
CA LEU A 125 3.53 -31.06 -11.86
C LEU A 125 2.44 -31.98 -11.28
N PHE A 126 2.04 -33.00 -12.05
CA PHE A 126 1.17 -34.08 -11.55
C PHE A 126 1.99 -35.33 -11.17
N SER A 127 1.42 -36.20 -10.34
CA SER A 127 2.13 -37.34 -9.70
C SER A 127 2.82 -38.33 -10.66
N ARG A 128 2.46 -38.36 -11.95
CA ARG A 128 3.07 -39.23 -12.98
C ARG A 128 3.88 -38.47 -14.03
N CYS A 129 4.25 -37.22 -13.76
CA CYS A 129 4.87 -36.39 -14.77
C CYS A 129 6.37 -36.70 -14.92
N ILE A 130 6.84 -36.80 -16.18
CA ILE A 130 8.25 -37.01 -16.49
C ILE A 130 8.99 -35.68 -16.22
N PRO A 131 9.99 -35.63 -15.32
CA PRO A 131 10.61 -34.38 -14.85
C PRO A 131 11.11 -33.48 -15.98
N ARG A 132 11.66 -34.07 -17.04
CA ARG A 132 12.18 -33.34 -18.22
C ARG A 132 11.08 -32.58 -18.96
N HIS A 133 9.92 -33.20 -19.17
CA HIS A 133 8.80 -32.59 -19.90
C HIS A 133 8.08 -31.54 -19.03
N SER A 134 7.93 -31.80 -17.73
CA SER A 134 7.43 -30.78 -16.78
C SER A 134 8.28 -29.54 -16.79
N PHE A 135 9.60 -29.70 -16.73
CA PHE A 135 10.54 -28.59 -16.70
C PHE A 135 10.51 -27.77 -18.01
N LEU A 136 10.49 -28.43 -19.16
CA LEU A 136 10.36 -27.77 -20.46
C LEU A 136 9.04 -26.98 -20.57
N THR A 137 7.92 -27.58 -20.16
CA THR A 137 6.61 -26.91 -20.18
C THR A 137 6.55 -25.74 -19.19
N TRP A 138 7.15 -25.86 -18.02
CA TRP A 138 7.26 -24.76 -17.04
C TRP A 138 8.03 -23.56 -17.63
N ILE A 139 9.20 -23.80 -18.23
CA ILE A 139 10.00 -22.74 -18.89
C ILE A 139 9.23 -22.11 -20.05
N ALA A 140 8.53 -22.93 -20.85
CA ALA A 140 7.70 -22.46 -21.97
C ALA A 140 6.60 -21.52 -21.50
N LEU A 141 5.89 -21.90 -20.43
CA LEU A 141 4.79 -21.14 -19.87
C LEU A 141 5.22 -19.81 -19.25
N HIS A 142 6.40 -19.80 -18.62
CA HIS A 142 7.01 -18.59 -18.06
C HIS A 142 7.63 -17.67 -19.12
N HIS A 143 7.39 -17.92 -20.43
CA HIS A 143 7.96 -17.17 -21.56
C HIS A 143 9.51 -17.05 -21.48
N ALA A 144 10.16 -17.96 -20.75
CA ALA A 144 11.60 -17.96 -20.53
C ALA A 144 12.36 -18.74 -21.62
N MET A 145 11.65 -19.30 -22.60
CA MET A 145 12.28 -19.89 -23.77
C MET A 145 12.82 -18.77 -24.66
N LYS A 146 14.15 -18.64 -24.72
CA LYS A 146 14.82 -17.95 -25.82
C LYS A 146 14.57 -18.77 -27.09
N THR A 147 13.42 -18.56 -27.73
CA THR A 147 13.13 -19.17 -29.02
C THR A 147 14.23 -18.73 -29.99
N LYS A 148 14.72 -19.67 -30.81
CA LYS A 148 15.83 -19.53 -31.79
C LYS A 148 15.85 -18.20 -32.58
N LEU A 149 14.70 -17.55 -32.75
CA LEU A 149 14.55 -16.20 -33.32
C LEU A 149 15.49 -15.14 -32.72
N LYS A 150 15.82 -15.19 -31.41
CA LYS A 150 16.79 -14.25 -30.81
C LYS A 150 18.26 -14.57 -31.09
N MET A 151 18.60 -15.79 -31.51
CA MET A 151 19.98 -16.16 -31.86
C MET A 151 20.33 -15.85 -33.33
N GLN A 152 19.36 -15.58 -34.21
CA GLN A 152 19.64 -15.22 -35.60
C GLN A 152 20.09 -13.77 -35.83
N GLY A 153 20.06 -12.91 -34.80
CA GLY A 153 20.50 -11.51 -34.88
C GLY A 153 21.97 -11.27 -34.49
N TRP A 154 22.70 -12.29 -34.07
CA TRP A 154 24.07 -12.15 -33.53
C TRP A 154 25.16 -12.56 -34.53
N GLY A 155 24.81 -12.73 -35.81
CA GLY A 155 25.73 -13.21 -36.86
C GLY A 155 25.40 -12.67 -38.26
N LYS A 156 24.94 -11.42 -38.35
CA LYS A 156 24.95 -10.66 -39.60
C LYS A 156 25.78 -9.40 -39.40
N GLU A 157 27.09 -9.58 -39.53
CA GLU A 157 27.97 -8.58 -40.13
C GLU A 157 28.02 -8.84 -41.64
#